data_AF-A0A0M3JR51-F1
#
_entry.id   AF-A0A0M3JR51-F1
#
_cell.length_a   1.000
_cell.length_b   1.000
_cell.length_c   1.000
_cell.angle_alpha   90.00
_cell.angle_beta   90.00
_cell.angle_gamma   90.00
#
_symmetry.space_group_name_H-M   'P 1'
#
loop_
_entity.id
_entity.type
_entity.pdbx_description
1 polymer ?
#
loop_
_entity_poly.entity_id
_entity_poly.type
_entity_poly.pdbx_seq_one_letter_code
_entity_poly.pdbx_strand_id
1 'polypeptide(L)'
;MRSVLRKHHSVSLIYDETGPVLVSHPTKFSRGNNQQQPQQQSEGCNETYDSAVIQLLHLHDLYTKEGIRTVSLYPKVKDDDGKISKRIDISALYCDPFIFRNRLYLFNRFGDNLLCVSIAGSDRSEVRILNTYPDVKGERPSSRYANRCHILLNETLLVYYHQRLDKPDAQPQLWKLELGPLHWNRLQLLLSHHFPIGRVSLRQCSSGAFAFLHGECGRSICQEKAHLYQFSLIQQSLMVSLFVLINYLVGL
;
A
#
# COMPACT_ATOMS: atom_id res chain seq x y z
N MET A 1 -3.66 2.42 36.49
CA MET A 1 -4.20 2.88 35.20
C MET A 1 -3.70 1.95 34.09
N ARG A 2 -4.57 1.11 33.52
CA ARG A 2 -4.21 0.31 32.33
C ARG A 2 -4.26 1.23 31.12
N SER A 3 -3.12 1.52 30.49
CA SER A 3 -3.12 2.22 29.21
C SER A 3 -3.85 1.35 28.18
N VAL A 4 -4.96 1.84 27.65
CA VAL A 4 -5.58 1.25 26.47
C VAL A 4 -4.55 1.35 25.34
N LEU A 5 -3.93 0.24 24.97
CA LEU A 5 -3.07 0.13 23.79
C LEU A 5 -3.93 0.48 22.57
N ARG A 6 -3.92 1.76 22.15
CA ARG A 6 -4.56 2.18 20.91
C ARG A 6 -3.92 1.38 19.77
N LYS A 7 -4.70 0.49 19.14
CA LYS A 7 -4.24 -0.22 17.94
C LYS A 7 -3.98 0.80 16.84
N HIS A 8 -2.75 0.83 16.35
CA HIS A 8 -2.35 1.71 15.27
C HIS A 8 -3.11 1.34 13.99
N HIS A 9 -3.99 2.24 13.55
CA HIS A 9 -4.60 2.20 12.24
C HIS A 9 -3.84 3.16 11.32
N SER A 10 -3.69 2.75 10.06
CA SER A 10 -3.21 3.60 8.99
C SER A 10 -4.37 3.94 8.07
N VAL A 11 -4.38 5.19 7.59
CA VAL A 11 -5.32 5.66 6.59
C VAL A 11 -4.54 6.02 5.34
N SER A 12 -4.92 5.46 4.20
CA SER A 12 -4.28 5.71 2.92
C SER A 12 -5.32 6.11 1.87
N LEU A 13 -4.97 7.09 1.03
CA LEU A 13 -5.74 7.43 -0.16
C LEU A 13 -5.14 6.73 -1.38
N ILE A 14 -5.88 5.76 -1.90
CA ILE A 14 -5.52 4.97 -3.09
C ILE A 14 -6.49 5.27 -4.23
N TYR A 15 -6.22 4.72 -5.40
CA TYR A 15 -7.09 4.79 -6.57
C TYR A 15 -7.30 3.38 -7.10
N ASP A 16 -8.54 3.02 -7.39
CA ASP A 16 -8.91 1.80 -8.11
C ASP A 16 -9.59 2.15 -9.44
N GLU A 17 -10.13 1.14 -10.13
CA GLU A 17 -10.81 1.32 -11.42
C GLU A 17 -12.03 2.27 -11.37
N THR A 18 -12.62 2.50 -10.19
CA THR A 18 -13.78 3.38 -9.99
C THR A 18 -13.40 4.78 -9.51
N GLY A 19 -12.15 4.97 -9.07
CA GLY A 19 -11.60 6.25 -8.65
C GLY A 19 -10.97 6.23 -7.25
N PRO A 20 -10.95 7.37 -6.54
CA PRO A 20 -10.27 7.48 -5.27
C PRO A 20 -11.00 6.75 -4.13
N VAL A 21 -10.24 5.98 -3.36
CA VAL A 21 -10.72 5.20 -2.20
C VAL A 21 -9.89 5.52 -0.97
N LEU A 22 -10.55 5.87 0.14
CA LEU A 22 -9.91 5.91 1.45
C LEU A 22 -9.93 4.51 2.07
N VAL A 23 -8.76 4.04 2.47
CA VAL A 23 -8.58 2.75 3.14
C VAL A 23 -8.09 3.00 4.56
N SER A 24 -8.89 2.63 5.54
CA SER A 24 -8.47 2.52 6.94
C SER A 24 -8.18 1.05 7.24
N HIS A 25 -6.98 0.75 7.70
CA HIS A 25 -6.59 -0.63 8.03
C HIS A 25 -5.70 -0.67 9.27
N PRO A 26 -5.73 -1.76 10.05
CA PRO A 26 -4.80 -1.94 11.14
C PRO A 26 -3.41 -2.20 10.57
N THR A 27 -2.38 -1.69 11.23
CA THR A 27 -0.99 -1.93 10.79
C THR A 27 -0.51 -3.34 11.17
N LYS A 28 -1.08 -3.92 12.23
CA LYS A 28 -0.83 -5.29 12.69
C LYS A 28 -2.15 -6.02 12.91
N PHE A 29 -2.22 -7.29 12.52
CA PHE A 29 -3.42 -8.11 12.68
C PHE A 29 -3.19 -9.11 13.81
N SER A 30 -3.36 -8.70 15.07
CA SER A 30 -3.26 -9.58 16.23
C SER A 30 -4.52 -9.53 17.09
N ARG A 31 -4.85 -10.65 17.74
CA ARG A 31 -5.99 -10.76 18.66
C ARG A 31 -5.58 -10.37 20.08
N GLY A 32 -6.42 -9.56 20.74
CA GLY A 32 -6.38 -9.37 22.18
C GLY A 32 -6.76 -10.66 22.91
N ASN A 33 -5.90 -11.12 23.82
CA ASN A 33 -6.23 -12.16 24.78
C ASN A 33 -7.29 -11.62 25.74
N ASN A 34 -8.56 -11.97 25.55
CA ASN A 34 -9.52 -12.09 26.65
C ASN A 34 -10.53 -13.17 26.28
N GLN A 35 -10.35 -14.34 26.88
CA GLN A 35 -11.39 -15.34 27.04
C GLN A 35 -12.34 -14.81 28.12
N GLN A 36 -13.50 -14.28 27.74
CA GLN A 36 -14.69 -14.39 28.56
C GLN A 36 -15.84 -14.79 27.63
N GLN A 37 -16.42 -15.94 27.93
CA GLN A 37 -17.65 -16.44 27.34
C GLN A 37 -18.78 -15.41 27.58
N PRO A 38 -19.70 -15.20 26.63
CA PRO A 38 -20.93 -14.50 26.95
C PRO A 38 -21.85 -15.46 27.72
N GLN A 39 -21.88 -15.30 29.04
CA GLN A 39 -23.09 -15.61 29.80
C GLN A 39 -24.15 -14.55 29.46
N GLN A 40 -25.40 -15.00 29.45
CA GLN A 40 -26.59 -14.27 29.02
C GLN A 40 -26.87 -13.00 29.83
N GLN A 41 -27.64 -12.09 29.22
CA GLN A 41 -28.25 -10.83 29.74
C GLN A 41 -27.29 -9.63 29.72
N SER A 42 -27.62 -8.44 29.21
CA SER A 42 -28.90 -7.73 29.08
C SER A 42 -28.78 -6.63 28.01
N GLU A 43 -29.92 -6.09 27.59
CA GLU A 43 -30.08 -4.96 26.66
C GLU A 43 -29.32 -3.72 27.16
N GLY A 44 -28.45 -3.16 26.31
CA GLY A 44 -27.73 -1.92 26.60
C GLY A 44 -26.31 -1.92 26.02
N CYS A 45 -26.17 -1.34 24.81
CA CYS A 45 -24.91 -0.87 24.21
C CYS A 45 -23.64 -1.72 24.46
N ASN A 46 -23.53 -2.87 23.80
CA ASN A 46 -22.30 -3.67 23.78
C ASN A 46 -21.46 -3.43 22.51
N GLU A 47 -20.67 -2.36 22.48
CA GLU A 47 -19.59 -2.19 21.51
C GLU A 47 -18.35 -2.99 21.94
N THR A 48 -18.26 -4.25 21.54
CA THR A 48 -17.03 -5.04 21.68
C THR A 48 -16.77 -5.86 20.41
N TYR A 49 -16.42 -5.16 19.32
CA TYR A 49 -15.75 -5.73 18.14
C TYR A 49 -14.42 -5.01 17.89
N ASP A 50 -13.51 -5.10 18.85
CA ASP A 50 -12.12 -4.65 18.71
C ASP A 50 -11.31 -5.67 17.88
N SER A 51 -11.85 -6.00 16.71
CA SER A 51 -11.22 -6.86 15.69
C SER A 51 -10.45 -6.00 14.70
N ALA A 52 -9.52 -6.60 13.96
CA ALA A 52 -8.70 -5.93 12.95
C ALA A 52 -9.55 -5.51 11.73
N VAL A 53 -10.49 -4.58 11.91
CA VAL A 53 -11.44 -4.15 10.87
C VAL A 53 -10.72 -3.31 9.82
N ILE A 54 -10.99 -3.61 8.55
CA ILE A 54 -10.58 -2.76 7.43
C ILE A 54 -11.82 -2.03 6.92
N GLN A 55 -11.71 -0.74 6.67
CA GLN A 55 -12.80 0.06 6.12
C GLN A 55 -12.37 0.70 4.80
N LEU A 56 -13.22 0.56 3.79
CA LEU A 56 -13.05 1.19 2.49
C LEU A 56 -14.16 2.22 2.31
N LEU A 57 -13.81 3.41 1.82
CA LEU A 57 -14.76 4.44 1.45
C LEU A 57 -14.40 4.95 0.05
N HIS A 58 -15.27 4.70 -0.93
CA HIS A 58 -15.15 5.34 -2.24
C HIS A 58 -15.55 6.80 -2.09
N LEU A 59 -14.63 7.71 -2.45
CA LEU A 59 -14.91 9.14 -2.30
C LEU A 59 -15.92 9.65 -3.32
N HIS A 60 -16.16 8.91 -4.41
CA HIS A 60 -17.22 9.24 -5.35
C HIS A 60 -18.60 9.34 -4.67
N ASP A 61 -18.88 8.44 -3.73
CA ASP A 61 -20.15 8.40 -2.97
C ASP A 61 -20.39 9.66 -2.12
N LEU A 62 -19.32 10.38 -1.74
CA LEU A 62 -19.44 11.68 -1.07
C LEU A 62 -19.99 12.76 -2.01
N TYR A 63 -19.61 12.71 -3.29
CA TYR A 63 -19.99 13.73 -4.26
C TYR A 63 -21.39 13.50 -4.83
N THR A 64 -21.86 12.25 -4.88
CA THR A 64 -23.19 11.91 -5.43
C THR A 64 -24.34 12.14 -4.45
N LYS A 65 -24.06 12.46 -3.18
CA LYS A 65 -25.07 12.67 -2.11
C LYS A 65 -25.99 11.47 -1.85
N GLU A 66 -25.68 10.28 -2.37
CA GLU A 66 -26.46 9.05 -2.16
C GLU A 66 -26.26 8.40 -0.77
N GLY A 67 -25.65 9.14 0.15
CA GLY A 67 -25.25 8.67 1.47
C GLY A 67 -23.88 8.00 1.43
N ILE A 68 -23.06 8.28 2.46
CA ILE A 68 -21.71 7.73 2.59
C ILE A 68 -21.82 6.24 2.91
N ARG A 69 -21.41 5.38 1.96
CA ARG A 69 -21.37 3.93 2.18
C ARG A 69 -19.95 3.48 2.42
N THR A 70 -19.68 3.03 3.64
CA THR A 70 -18.40 2.39 3.96
C THR A 70 -18.52 0.88 3.80
N VAL A 71 -17.52 0.26 3.17
CA VAL A 71 -17.38 -1.19 3.13
C VAL A 71 -16.49 -1.60 4.29
N SER A 72 -17.10 -2.19 5.32
CA SER A 72 -16.38 -2.83 6.42
C SER A 72 -16.03 -4.28 6.03
N LEU A 73 -14.75 -4.62 6.17
CA LEU A 73 -14.22 -5.97 6.03
C LEU A 73 -13.79 -6.43 7.42
N TYR A 74 -14.17 -7.65 7.76
CA TYR A 74 -13.78 -8.31 9.00
C TYR A 74 -12.90 -9.49 8.60
N PRO A 75 -11.57 -9.28 8.54
CA PRO A 75 -10.63 -10.28 8.06
C PRO A 75 -10.89 -11.65 8.71
N LYS A 76 -10.87 -12.71 7.90
CA LYS A 76 -11.07 -14.12 8.28
C LYS A 76 -9.92 -14.95 7.72
N VAL A 77 -9.16 -15.62 8.58
CA VAL A 77 -8.14 -16.58 8.16
C VAL A 77 -8.77 -17.97 8.16
N LYS A 78 -8.58 -18.74 7.09
CA LYS A 78 -8.90 -20.18 7.10
C LYS A 78 -7.73 -20.94 7.69
N ASP A 79 -8.01 -21.93 8.55
CA ASP A 79 -7.01 -22.90 8.95
C ASP A 79 -6.74 -23.92 7.82
N ASP A 80 -5.76 -24.79 8.03
CA ASP A 80 -5.34 -25.81 7.06
C ASP A 80 -6.48 -26.79 6.70
N ASP A 81 -7.47 -26.95 7.59
CA ASP A 81 -8.69 -27.75 7.39
C ASP A 81 -9.80 -26.98 6.65
N GLY A 82 -9.52 -25.74 6.22
CA GLY A 82 -10.46 -24.87 5.50
C GLY A 82 -11.55 -24.24 6.38
N LYS A 83 -11.52 -24.46 7.71
CA LYS A 83 -12.44 -23.83 8.65
C LYS A 83 -12.02 -22.39 8.92
N ILE A 84 -12.99 -21.51 9.09
CA ILE A 84 -12.72 -20.11 9.42
C ILE A 84 -12.19 -20.04 10.85
N SER A 85 -10.89 -19.77 10.97
CA SER A 85 -10.26 -19.43 12.23
C SER A 85 -10.72 -18.04 12.67
N LYS A 86 -11.30 -17.97 13.86
CA LYS A 86 -11.58 -16.70 14.57
C LYS A 86 -10.30 -16.08 15.16
N ARG A 87 -9.11 -16.62 14.86
CA ARG A 87 -7.81 -16.09 15.27
C ARG A 87 -7.04 -15.67 14.03
N ILE A 88 -6.80 -14.38 13.94
CA ILE A 88 -5.79 -13.82 13.04
C ILE A 88 -4.63 -13.41 13.93
N ASP A 89 -3.56 -14.17 13.84
CA ASP A 89 -2.27 -13.77 14.41
C ASP A 89 -1.29 -13.62 13.26
N ILE A 90 -1.32 -12.45 12.64
CA ILE A 90 -0.33 -12.05 11.66
C ILE A 90 0.50 -10.97 12.33
N SER A 91 1.64 -11.40 12.87
CA SER A 91 2.59 -10.58 13.61
C SER A 91 3.33 -9.56 12.73
N ALA A 92 3.28 -9.73 11.41
CA ALA A 92 3.88 -8.83 10.44
C ALA A 92 3.16 -7.48 10.34
N LEU A 93 3.92 -6.46 9.93
CA LEU A 93 3.45 -5.10 9.71
C LEU A 93 3.06 -4.94 8.24
N TYR A 94 1.81 -4.59 7.95
CA TYR A 94 1.31 -4.40 6.58
C TYR A 94 0.99 -2.94 6.28
N CYS A 95 1.37 -2.48 5.08
CA CYS A 95 1.27 -1.09 4.64
C CYS A 95 1.09 -0.98 3.12
N ASP A 96 1.01 0.25 2.62
CA ASP A 96 0.98 0.59 1.19
C ASP A 96 -0.14 -0.16 0.43
N PRO A 97 -1.42 0.07 0.76
CA PRO A 97 -2.53 -0.66 0.17
C PRO A 97 -2.68 -0.40 -1.33
N PHE A 98 -3.20 -1.39 -2.06
CA PHE A 98 -3.76 -1.23 -3.41
C PHE A 98 -4.95 -2.18 -3.61
N ILE A 99 -5.86 -1.82 -4.51
CA ILE A 99 -7.00 -2.67 -4.88
C ILE A 99 -6.78 -3.17 -6.29
N PHE A 100 -7.02 -4.47 -6.50
CA PHE A 100 -6.95 -5.09 -7.80
C PHE A 100 -7.94 -6.26 -7.87
N ARG A 101 -8.79 -6.30 -8.90
CA ARG A 101 -9.78 -7.36 -9.14
C ARG A 101 -10.60 -7.71 -7.88
N ASN A 102 -11.23 -6.70 -7.27
CA ASN A 102 -12.06 -6.84 -6.06
C ASN A 102 -11.33 -7.42 -4.83
N ARG A 103 -10.01 -7.26 -4.75
CA ARG A 103 -9.20 -7.66 -3.61
C ARG A 103 -8.34 -6.49 -3.15
N LEU A 104 -8.26 -6.31 -1.84
CA LEU A 104 -7.35 -5.38 -1.21
C LEU A 104 -6.05 -6.11 -0.93
N TYR A 105 -4.94 -5.52 -1.35
CA TYR A 105 -3.60 -6.01 -1.09
C TYR A 105 -2.85 -5.03 -0.22
N LEU A 106 -2.01 -5.54 0.68
CA LEU A 106 -1.10 -4.74 1.50
C LEU A 106 0.28 -5.38 1.47
N PHE A 107 1.33 -4.58 1.32
CA PHE A 107 2.70 -5.07 1.39
C PHE A 107 3.09 -5.38 2.82
N ASN A 108 3.79 -6.49 3.03
CA ASN A 108 4.56 -6.67 4.26
C ASN A 108 5.73 -5.68 4.29
N ARG A 109 5.84 -4.89 5.35
CA ARG A 109 6.88 -3.86 5.48
C ARG A 109 8.30 -4.43 5.47
N PHE A 110 8.47 -5.64 5.99
CA PHE A 110 9.78 -6.27 6.19
C PHE A 110 9.90 -7.64 5.52
N GLY A 111 8.97 -7.98 4.63
CA GLY A 111 8.91 -9.26 3.94
C GLY A 111 8.71 -9.10 2.44
N ASP A 112 8.66 -10.23 1.77
CA ASP A 112 8.44 -10.41 0.33
C ASP A 112 7.07 -11.03 0.03
N ASN A 113 6.12 -10.83 0.93
CA ASN A 113 4.75 -11.28 0.77
C ASN A 113 3.75 -10.13 0.86
N LEU A 114 2.56 -10.40 0.35
CA LEU A 114 1.41 -9.52 0.37
C LEU A 114 0.33 -10.14 1.25
N LEU A 115 -0.34 -9.31 2.06
CA LEU A 115 -1.64 -9.66 2.58
C LEU A 115 -2.67 -9.40 1.49
N CYS A 116 -3.56 -10.35 1.25
CA CYS A 116 -4.65 -10.22 0.31
C CYS A 116 -5.98 -10.45 1.06
N VAL A 117 -6.92 -9.53 0.90
CA VAL A 117 -8.25 -9.58 1.52
C VAL A 117 -9.30 -9.45 0.44
N SER A 118 -10.23 -10.42 0.35
CA SER A 118 -11.34 -10.31 -0.61
C SER A 118 -12.34 -9.23 -0.20
N ILE A 119 -12.68 -8.33 -1.12
CA ILE A 119 -13.62 -7.23 -0.85
C ILE A 119 -15.06 -7.68 -1.10
N ALA A 120 -15.29 -8.52 -2.11
CA ALA A 120 -16.60 -8.93 -2.58
C ALA A 120 -16.63 -10.43 -2.95
N GLY A 121 -17.83 -10.97 -3.19
CA GLY A 121 -18.02 -12.39 -3.56
C GLY A 121 -18.19 -13.32 -2.35
N SER A 122 -18.21 -14.63 -2.62
CA SER A 122 -18.44 -15.66 -1.60
C SER A 122 -17.31 -15.81 -0.59
N ASP A 123 -16.09 -15.40 -0.97
CA ASP A 123 -14.91 -15.39 -0.10
C ASP A 123 -14.68 -14.03 0.57
N ARG A 124 -15.69 -13.13 0.59
CA ARG A 124 -15.55 -11.80 1.18
C ARG A 124 -14.94 -11.83 2.60
N SER A 125 -13.96 -10.96 2.79
CA SER A 125 -13.11 -10.83 3.98
C SER A 125 -12.18 -12.01 4.25
N GLU A 126 -12.10 -13.02 3.38
CA GLU A 126 -11.07 -14.05 3.47
C GLU A 126 -9.68 -13.43 3.26
N VAL A 127 -8.76 -13.84 4.14
CA VAL A 127 -7.37 -13.38 4.18
C VAL A 127 -6.46 -14.46 3.65
N ARG A 128 -5.53 -14.06 2.78
CA ARG A 128 -4.44 -14.91 2.29
C ARG A 128 -3.13 -14.17 2.38
N ILE A 129 -2.05 -14.90 2.70
CA ILE A 129 -0.69 -14.40 2.55
C ILE A 129 -0.16 -14.94 1.23
N LEU A 130 0.23 -14.04 0.34
CA LEU A 130 0.72 -14.37 -1.00
C LEU A 130 2.21 -14.09 -1.07
N ASN A 131 3.00 -15.09 -1.40
CA ASN A 131 4.43 -14.91 -1.63
C ASN A 131 4.66 -14.24 -2.99
N THR A 132 5.73 -13.46 -3.09
CA THR A 132 6.22 -12.96 -4.38
C THR A 132 7.50 -13.69 -4.76
N TYR A 133 7.77 -13.73 -6.06
CA TYR A 133 8.81 -14.55 -6.66
C TYR A 133 9.87 -13.65 -7.33
N PRO A 134 11.14 -14.06 -7.33
CA PRO A 134 12.21 -13.27 -7.90
C PRO A 134 12.11 -13.17 -9.44
N ASP A 135 12.93 -12.30 -10.02
CA ASP A 135 13.10 -12.17 -11.46
C ASP A 135 13.91 -13.34 -12.06
N VAL A 136 14.12 -13.29 -13.37
CA VAL A 136 14.87 -14.33 -14.12
C VAL A 136 16.34 -14.47 -13.69
N LYS A 137 16.90 -13.48 -12.99
CA LYS A 137 18.25 -13.50 -12.43
C LYS A 137 18.26 -13.94 -10.96
N GLY A 138 17.09 -14.28 -10.40
CA GLY A 138 16.92 -14.61 -8.99
C GLY A 138 16.89 -13.39 -8.06
N GLU A 139 16.84 -12.17 -8.59
CA GLU A 139 16.78 -10.93 -7.80
C GLU A 139 15.34 -10.57 -7.42
N ARG A 140 15.16 -9.94 -6.25
CA ARG A 140 13.89 -9.37 -5.79
C ARG A 140 14.16 -8.11 -4.96
N PRO A 141 13.17 -7.25 -4.70
CA PRO A 141 13.36 -6.11 -3.81
C PRO A 141 13.84 -6.55 -2.43
N SER A 142 14.86 -5.86 -1.90
CA SER A 142 15.35 -6.17 -0.55
C SER A 142 14.30 -5.81 0.51
N SER A 143 14.04 -6.72 1.45
CA SER A 143 13.20 -6.48 2.63
C SER A 143 13.69 -5.36 3.54
N ARG A 144 14.91 -4.85 3.30
CA ARG A 144 15.47 -3.69 4.01
C ARG A 144 14.95 -2.35 3.49
N TYR A 145 14.32 -2.31 2.32
CA TYR A 145 13.60 -1.11 1.87
C TYR A 145 12.24 -1.03 2.56
N ALA A 146 12.15 -0.22 3.61
CA ALA A 146 10.93 -0.08 4.40
C ALA A 146 9.98 1.01 3.90
N ASN A 147 10.44 1.85 2.97
CA ASN A 147 9.65 2.94 2.39
C ASN A 147 9.61 2.80 0.87
N ARG A 148 8.41 2.85 0.32
CA ARG A 148 8.10 2.70 -1.09
C ARG A 148 6.84 3.47 -1.44
N CYS A 149 6.69 3.79 -2.71
CA CYS A 149 5.41 4.19 -3.30
C CYS A 149 5.19 3.37 -4.56
N HIS A 150 3.94 3.25 -4.99
CA HIS A 150 3.60 2.42 -6.14
C HIS A 150 2.42 3.01 -6.92
N ILE A 151 2.30 2.57 -8.17
CA ILE A 151 1.13 2.79 -9.02
C ILE A 151 0.71 1.46 -9.64
N LEU A 152 -0.59 1.26 -9.78
CA LEU A 152 -1.18 0.11 -10.45
C LEU A 152 -1.37 0.42 -11.95
N LEU A 153 -0.79 -0.41 -12.79
CA LEU A 153 -0.79 -0.33 -14.25
C LEU A 153 -1.38 -1.63 -14.80
N ASN A 154 -2.70 -1.67 -15.00
CA ASN A 154 -3.44 -2.85 -15.42
C ASN A 154 -3.11 -4.07 -14.54
N GLU A 155 -2.37 -5.03 -15.08
CA GLU A 155 -1.99 -6.30 -14.43
C GLU A 155 -0.66 -6.23 -13.66
N THR A 156 -0.09 -5.03 -13.52
CA THR A 156 1.26 -4.82 -12.99
C THR A 156 1.33 -3.68 -12.00
N LEU A 157 2.12 -3.84 -10.95
CA LEU A 157 2.51 -2.74 -10.06
C LEU A 157 3.89 -2.24 -10.42
N LEU A 158 4.01 -0.93 -10.58
CA LEU A 158 5.30 -0.25 -10.62
C LEU A 158 5.60 0.28 -9.23
N VAL A 159 6.71 -0.15 -8.63
CA VAL A 159 7.07 0.13 -7.24
C VAL A 159 8.42 0.83 -7.19
N TYR A 160 8.44 2.04 -6.63
CA TYR A 160 9.64 2.82 -6.38
C TYR A 160 10.05 2.68 -4.91
N TYR A 161 11.15 1.97 -4.69
CA TYR A 161 11.75 1.76 -3.37
C TYR A 161 12.80 2.84 -3.12
N HIS A 162 12.53 3.75 -2.19
CA HIS A 162 13.27 5.02 -2.12
C HIS A 162 14.18 5.17 -0.90
N GLN A 163 14.10 4.28 0.07
CA GLN A 163 14.98 4.32 1.24
C GLN A 163 15.16 2.93 1.87
N ARG A 164 16.41 2.56 2.14
CA ARG A 164 16.76 1.40 2.95
C ARG A 164 16.97 1.78 4.40
N LEU A 165 16.56 0.90 5.32
CA LEU A 165 16.79 1.11 6.75
C LEU A 165 18.25 0.87 7.17
N ASP A 166 18.91 -0.11 6.56
CA ASP A 166 20.27 -0.51 6.90
C ASP A 166 21.34 0.33 6.19
N LYS A 167 20.98 0.91 5.04
CA LYS A 167 21.86 1.76 4.24
C LYS A 167 21.07 2.95 3.66
N PRO A 168 20.80 4.00 4.45
CA PRO A 168 19.99 5.14 4.02
C PRO A 168 20.48 5.83 2.74
N ASP A 169 21.79 5.81 2.49
CA ASP A 169 22.42 6.39 1.29
C ASP A 169 22.39 5.47 0.06
N ALA A 170 21.83 4.26 0.18
CA ALA A 170 21.69 3.37 -0.97
C ALA A 170 20.76 4.00 -2.02
N GLN A 171 21.11 3.82 -3.29
CA GLN A 171 20.30 4.33 -4.38
C GLN A 171 18.90 3.69 -4.36
N PRO A 172 17.86 4.47 -4.68
CA PRO A 172 16.53 3.95 -4.94
C PRO A 172 16.50 2.92 -6.06
N GLN A 173 15.46 2.09 -6.05
CA GLN A 173 15.25 1.06 -7.06
C GLN A 173 13.83 1.13 -7.59
N LEU A 174 13.70 0.79 -8.88
CA LEU A 174 12.41 0.68 -9.54
C LEU A 174 12.17 -0.78 -9.92
N TRP A 175 11.01 -1.29 -9.53
CA TRP A 175 10.64 -2.68 -9.73
C TRP A 175 9.24 -2.77 -10.30
N LYS A 176 9.02 -3.79 -11.13
CA LYS A 176 7.71 -4.19 -11.63
C LYS A 176 7.30 -5.49 -10.96
N LEU A 177 6.09 -5.56 -10.42
CA LEU A 177 5.46 -6.80 -9.95
C LEU A 177 4.32 -7.17 -10.88
N GLU A 178 4.38 -8.35 -11.47
CA GLU A 178 3.30 -8.91 -12.27
C GLU A 178 2.27 -9.56 -11.35
N LEU A 179 1.03 -9.06 -11.32
CA LEU A 179 0.05 -9.44 -10.30
C LEU A 179 -0.57 -10.83 -10.49
N GLY A 180 -0.55 -11.35 -11.72
CA GLY A 180 -0.94 -12.73 -12.01
C GLY A 180 0.03 -13.74 -11.40
N PRO A 181 1.30 -13.77 -11.86
CA PRO A 181 2.29 -14.74 -11.39
C PRO A 181 3.01 -14.30 -10.10
N LEU A 182 2.80 -13.07 -9.62
CA LEU A 182 3.50 -12.46 -8.48
C LEU A 182 5.02 -12.45 -8.62
N HIS A 183 5.51 -12.30 -9.85
CA HIS A 183 6.95 -12.24 -10.16
C HIS A 183 7.44 -10.80 -10.23
N TRP A 184 8.60 -10.56 -9.63
CA TRP A 184 9.31 -9.31 -9.73
C TRP A 184 10.14 -9.23 -11.01
N ASN A 185 10.31 -8.01 -11.51
CA ASN A 185 11.24 -7.69 -12.57
C ASN A 185 11.91 -6.36 -12.24
N ARG A 186 13.25 -6.35 -12.21
CA ARG A 186 14.01 -5.14 -11.90
C ARG A 186 14.07 -4.25 -13.13
N LEU A 187 13.64 -3.01 -12.99
CA LEU A 187 13.76 -2.01 -14.04
C LEU A 187 15.02 -1.19 -13.85
N GLN A 188 15.65 -0.81 -14.95
CA GLN A 188 16.73 0.16 -14.91
C GLN A 188 16.13 1.53 -14.60
N LEU A 189 16.52 2.10 -13.46
CA LEU A 189 16.13 3.44 -13.07
C LEU A 189 17.23 4.42 -13.46
N LEU A 190 16.96 5.22 -14.48
CA LEU A 190 17.82 6.33 -14.88
C LEU A 190 17.04 7.63 -14.71
N LEU A 191 17.48 8.45 -13.77
CA LEU A 191 16.99 9.82 -13.63
C LEU A 191 18.07 10.76 -14.15
N SER A 192 17.66 11.85 -14.78
CA SER A 192 18.57 12.89 -15.29
C SER A 192 19.35 13.60 -14.19
N HIS A 193 18.88 13.52 -12.94
CA HIS A 193 19.42 14.25 -11.80
C HIS A 193 19.43 13.34 -10.55
N HIS A 194 19.22 13.91 -9.36
CA HIS A 194 19.25 13.16 -8.11
C HIS A 194 17.95 12.40 -7.83
N PHE A 195 18.07 11.28 -7.14
CA PHE A 195 16.93 10.48 -6.73
C PHE A 195 16.14 11.15 -5.58
N PRO A 196 14.80 11.25 -5.69
CA PRO A 196 13.95 11.60 -4.56
C PRO A 196 13.98 10.48 -3.53
N ILE A 197 14.19 10.82 -2.25
CA ILE A 197 14.19 9.86 -1.13
C ILE A 197 13.27 10.24 0.02
N GLY A 198 12.99 11.54 0.19
CA GLY A 198 12.10 12.08 1.23
C GLY A 198 10.75 12.49 0.65
N ARG A 199 9.67 12.34 1.42
CA ARG A 199 8.28 12.71 1.03
C ARG A 199 7.93 12.33 -0.41
N VAL A 200 8.30 11.11 -0.78
CA VAL A 200 8.21 10.64 -2.15
C VAL A 200 6.77 10.27 -2.48
N SER A 201 6.34 10.60 -3.69
CA SER A 201 5.04 10.20 -4.22
C SER A 201 5.15 9.92 -5.70
N LEU A 202 4.62 8.77 -6.09
CA LEU A 202 4.53 8.29 -7.45
C LEU A 202 3.04 8.26 -7.83
N ARG A 203 2.66 8.98 -8.88
CA ARG A 203 1.26 9.12 -9.29
C ARG A 203 1.13 8.96 -10.80
N GLN A 204 0.14 8.21 -11.25
CA GLN A 204 -0.21 8.13 -12.66
C GLN A 204 -1.00 9.37 -13.07
N CYS A 205 -0.75 9.89 -14.28
CA CYS A 205 -1.58 10.91 -14.90
C CYS A 205 -2.95 10.31 -15.24
N SER A 206 -4.02 11.11 -15.15
CA SER A 206 -5.38 10.68 -15.48
C SER A 206 -5.54 10.19 -16.93
N SER A 207 -4.71 10.68 -17.85
CA SER A 207 -4.67 10.22 -19.25
C SER A 207 -4.04 8.83 -19.42
N GLY A 208 -3.42 8.27 -18.39
CA GLY A 208 -2.81 6.94 -18.37
C GLY A 208 -1.46 6.83 -19.09
N ALA A 209 -1.08 7.78 -19.94
CA ALA A 209 0.14 7.72 -20.76
C ALA A 209 1.44 7.98 -19.98
N PHE A 210 1.35 8.69 -18.85
CA PHE A 210 2.49 9.12 -18.06
C PHE A 210 2.30 8.87 -16.57
N ALA A 211 3.41 8.78 -15.85
CA ALA A 211 3.44 8.89 -14.40
C ALA A 211 4.38 10.03 -13.98
N PHE A 212 4.21 10.51 -12.76
CA PHE A 212 5.04 11.51 -12.13
C PHE A 212 5.61 10.99 -10.82
N LEU A 213 6.91 11.18 -10.61
CA LEU A 213 7.60 10.92 -9.35
C LEU A 213 8.06 12.27 -8.82
N HIS A 214 7.61 12.61 -7.62
CA HIS A 214 8.11 13.76 -6.90
C HIS A 214 8.65 13.37 -5.54
N GLY A 215 9.53 14.21 -5.00
CA GLY A 215 9.95 14.12 -3.62
C GLY A 215 11.17 14.98 -3.33
N GLU A 216 11.52 15.04 -2.05
CA GLU A 216 12.69 15.72 -1.53
C GLU A 216 13.97 14.98 -1.94
N CYS A 217 14.95 15.77 -2.33
CA CYS A 217 16.30 15.31 -2.64
C CYS A 217 17.01 14.89 -1.35
N GLY A 218 17.63 13.71 -1.37
CA GLY A 218 18.42 13.22 -0.24
C GLY A 218 19.78 13.88 -0.05
N ARG A 219 20.22 14.70 -1.01
CA ARG A 219 21.55 15.29 -1.00
C ARG A 219 21.52 16.63 -0.30
N SER A 220 22.29 16.75 0.78
CA SER A 220 22.43 17.98 1.58
C SER A 220 22.79 19.21 0.71
N ILE A 221 23.66 19.02 -0.27
CA ILE A 221 24.17 20.08 -1.17
C ILE A 221 23.30 20.31 -2.42
N CYS A 222 22.18 19.62 -2.59
CA CYS A 222 21.28 19.89 -3.72
C CYS A 222 20.62 21.27 -3.53
N GLN A 223 20.74 22.15 -4.52
CA GLN A 223 20.14 23.49 -4.50
C GLN A 223 18.62 23.45 -4.70
N GLU A 224 18.13 22.52 -5.52
CA GLU A 224 16.71 22.40 -5.85
C GLU A 224 15.85 21.85 -4.71
N LYS A 225 16.46 21.15 -3.74
CA LYS A 225 15.84 20.50 -2.56
C LYS A 225 14.77 19.44 -2.84
N ALA A 226 14.05 19.51 -3.96
CA ALA A 226 13.06 18.55 -4.41
C ALA A 226 13.12 18.41 -5.94
N HIS A 227 12.65 17.27 -6.45
CA HIS A 227 12.65 16.99 -7.88
C HIS A 227 11.30 16.45 -8.31
N LEU A 228 10.91 16.74 -9.55
CA LEU A 228 9.75 16.21 -10.25
C LEU A 228 10.19 15.56 -11.55
N TYR A 229 9.81 14.31 -11.75
CA TYR A 229 10.13 13.51 -12.92
C TYR A 229 8.87 13.03 -13.60
N GLN A 230 8.90 12.93 -14.93
CA GLN A 230 7.83 12.34 -15.73
C GLN A 230 8.34 11.06 -16.41
N PHE A 231 7.57 9.97 -16.30
CA PHE A 231 7.82 8.68 -16.92
C PHE A 231 6.82 8.47 -18.05
N SER A 232 7.29 8.05 -19.22
CA SER A 232 6.39 7.45 -20.22
C SER A 232 6.06 6.03 -19.79
N LEU A 233 4.78 5.68 -19.72
CA LEU A 233 4.32 4.33 -19.38
C LEU A 233 4.13 3.43 -20.62
N ILE A 234 4.42 3.95 -21.81
CA ILE A 234 4.21 3.28 -23.10
C ILE A 234 5.43 2.42 -23.48
N GLN A 235 6.62 2.75 -22.97
CA GLN A 235 7.85 2.05 -23.29
C GLN A 235 8.12 0.91 -22.30
N GLN A 236 8.50 -0.27 -22.81
CA GLN A 236 8.94 -1.41 -21.99
C GLN A 236 10.21 -1.08 -21.17
N SER A 237 11.03 -0.16 -21.66
CA SER A 237 12.09 0.53 -20.92
C SER A 237 11.60 1.92 -20.52
N LEU A 238 11.41 2.21 -19.24
CA LEU A 238 10.99 3.54 -18.80
C LEU A 238 12.15 4.54 -18.95
N MET A 239 12.23 5.23 -20.09
CA MET A 239 13.08 6.43 -20.21
C MET A 239 12.41 7.60 -19.48
N VAL A 240 13.16 8.27 -18.61
CA VAL A 240 12.67 9.38 -17.79
C VAL A 240 13.20 10.69 -18.36
N SER A 241 12.28 11.62 -18.61
CA SER A 241 12.63 12.99 -19.00
C SER A 241 12.34 13.95 -17.84
N LEU A 242 13.26 14.88 -17.61
CA LEU A 242 13.15 15.92 -16.58
C LEU A 242 12.24 17.04 -17.08
N PHE A 243 11.25 17.40 -16.28
CA PHE A 243 10.58 18.69 -16.40
C PHE A 243 10.74 19.41 -15.06
N VAL A 244 11.74 20.28 -14.98
CA VAL A 244 11.86 21.24 -13.87
C VAL A 244 10.84 22.34 -14.13
N LEU A 245 9.69 22.24 -13.49
CA LEU A 245 8.76 23.36 -13.36
C LEU A 245 9.17 24.15 -12.11
N ILE A 246 10.24 24.95 -12.23
CA ILE A 246 10.47 26.07 -11.30
C ILE A 246 9.42 27.12 -11.67
N ASN A 247 8.37 27.22 -10.87
CA ASN A 247 7.61 28.45 -10.78
C ASN A 247 7.74 28.99 -9.36
N TYR A 248 8.32 30.19 -9.31
CA TYR A 248 8.47 31.06 -8.18
C TYR A 248 7.20 31.08 -7.30
N LEU A 249 7.35 30.71 -6.03
CA LEU A 249 6.61 31.33 -4.94
C LEU A 249 7.64 31.87 -3.94
N VAL A 250 8.49 32.77 -4.45
CA VAL A 250 8.97 33.89 -3.63
C VAL A 250 8.05 35.04 -3.98
N GLY A 251 7.10 35.34 -3.09
CA GLY A 251 6.19 36.49 -3.22
C GLY A 251 4.73 36.14 -3.01
N LEU A 252 4.34 35.94 -1.74
CA LEU A 252 3.23 36.61 -1.06
C LEU A 252 3.41 36.43 0.45
#